data_AF-A0A535SZY7-F1
#
_entry.id   AF-A0A535SZY7-F1
#
_cell.length_a   1.000
_cell.length_b   1.000
_cell.length_c   1.000
_cell.angle_alpha   90.00
_cell.angle_beta   90.00
_cell.angle_gamma   90.00
#
_symmetry.space_group_name_H-M   'P 1'
#
loop_
_entity.id
_entity.type
_entity.pdbx_description
1 polymer ?
#
loop_
_entity_poly.entity_id
_entity_poly.type
_entity_poly.pdbx_seq_one_letter_code
_entity_poly.pdbx_strand_id
1 'polypeptide(L)'
;MPFDVEDLARASLVRILPRSRYRLAAQTDARFQSFAGNTTRIAYRQQGATPAFLLFSGPGQNPHAAAMAAATWAEANWRPNAIQRRVRPGVVVVHVAPGNQLTQPGTVEGAGVPASIWTVDSDTGRVGVAGTPPGSPSAGDVKRAAADLLKGATVPSLGELDLAERNVMQVRTVGVPRIVGGAVSLCLILVALRFGLGGVVSLFALPGAIASGNMAAVGSLAVSVLILAGIILGIGVLLNIGNLAFRVPGFSSPVSQTRNLAWGAYVAVMVGLVLAQGAMPGVQNPANVGAGQTQYVHVTATTSDDGSETFVNTGGDLTVDLSGWPSTEWPGVQFKTSNPSVLSLDVLPGSDGSPVAKFTAHQAGVSRVDAASADGRYTFQLRVYVGAAP
;
A
#
# COMPACT_ATOMS: atom_id res chain seq x y z
N MET A 1 6.38 -19.14 39.67
CA MET A 1 6.45 -18.30 40.88
C MET A 1 5.18 -17.45 40.91
N PRO A 2 4.57 -17.20 42.09
CA PRO A 2 3.42 -16.30 42.17
C PRO A 2 3.85 -14.89 41.74
N PHE A 3 2.92 -14.14 41.14
CA PHE A 3 3.15 -12.77 40.67
C PHE A 3 2.07 -11.85 41.22
N ASP A 4 2.36 -10.55 41.34
CA ASP A 4 1.39 -9.58 41.82
C ASP A 4 0.59 -8.91 40.67
N VAL A 5 -0.37 -8.07 41.04
CA VAL A 5 -1.19 -7.32 40.08
C VAL A 5 -0.37 -6.35 39.23
N GLU A 6 0.69 -5.76 39.77
CA GLU A 6 1.54 -4.79 39.06
C GLU A 6 2.45 -5.50 38.05
N ASP A 7 2.92 -6.71 38.36
CA ASP A 7 3.67 -7.57 37.47
C ASP A 7 2.84 -7.96 36.25
N LEU A 8 1.60 -8.41 36.47
CA LEU A 8 0.68 -8.73 35.38
C LEU A 8 0.30 -7.48 34.58
N ALA A 9 0.04 -6.35 35.24
CA ALA A 9 -0.26 -5.10 34.57
C ALA A 9 0.89 -4.69 33.65
N ARG A 10 2.14 -4.68 34.14
CA ARG A 10 3.32 -4.35 33.34
C ARG A 10 3.53 -5.32 32.18
N ALA A 11 3.48 -6.63 32.44
CA ALA A 11 3.68 -7.66 31.42
C ALA A 11 2.62 -7.61 30.30
N SER A 12 1.37 -7.34 30.64
CA SER A 12 0.27 -7.24 29.67
C SER A 12 0.28 -5.90 28.94
N LEU A 13 0.47 -4.78 29.64
CA LEU A 13 0.38 -3.43 29.07
C LEU A 13 1.49 -3.12 28.08
N VAL A 14 2.72 -3.60 28.29
CA VAL A 14 3.82 -3.41 27.30
C VAL A 14 3.43 -3.95 25.91
N ARG A 15 2.61 -5.01 25.86
CA ARG A 15 2.10 -5.58 24.60
C ARG A 15 0.81 -4.90 24.12
N ILE A 16 -0.08 -4.54 25.04
CA ILE A 16 -1.41 -3.99 24.73
C ILE A 16 -1.34 -2.52 24.28
N LEU A 17 -0.55 -1.68 24.95
CA LEU A 17 -0.46 -0.24 24.68
C LEU A 17 -0.18 0.06 23.19
N PRO A 18 0.93 -0.42 22.57
CA PRO A 18 1.27 -0.12 21.18
C PRO A 18 0.26 -0.68 20.17
N ARG A 19 -0.41 -1.81 20.47
CA ARG A 19 -1.32 -2.48 19.51
C ARG A 19 -2.74 -1.92 19.56
N SER A 20 -3.24 -1.69 20.77
CA SER A 20 -4.63 -1.33 21.02
C SER A 20 -4.82 0.16 21.33
N ARG A 21 -3.75 0.97 21.25
CA ARG A 21 -3.76 2.43 21.43
C ARG A 21 -4.30 2.88 22.79
N TYR A 22 -4.05 2.07 23.81
CA TYR A 22 -4.30 2.46 25.20
C TYR A 22 -3.21 3.45 25.65
N ARG A 23 -3.56 4.27 26.64
CA ARG A 23 -2.68 5.18 27.37
C ARG A 23 -2.71 4.84 28.83
N LEU A 24 -1.63 5.13 29.55
CA LEU A 24 -1.62 4.94 30.98
C LEU A 24 -2.18 6.21 31.64
N ALA A 25 -3.01 6.02 32.65
CA ALA A 25 -3.31 7.11 33.55
C ALA A 25 -2.26 7.12 34.67
N ALA A 26 -1.87 8.33 35.09
CA ALA A 26 -1.15 8.46 36.35
C ALA A 26 -2.06 7.99 37.49
N GLN A 27 -1.49 7.33 38.50
CA GLN A 27 -2.24 6.90 39.69
C GLN A 27 -2.90 8.09 40.42
N THR A 28 -2.31 9.28 40.31
CA THR A 28 -2.81 10.52 40.90
C THR A 28 -3.66 11.36 39.96
N ASP A 29 -4.07 10.82 38.81
CA ASP A 29 -4.88 11.57 37.84
C ASP A 29 -6.25 11.89 38.43
N ALA A 30 -6.50 13.19 38.67
CA ALA A 30 -7.72 13.71 39.27
C ALA A 30 -8.99 13.23 38.54
N ARG A 31 -8.90 12.96 37.24
CA ARG A 31 -10.03 12.55 36.41
C ARG A 31 -10.59 11.19 36.81
N PHE A 32 -9.74 10.29 37.32
CA PHE A 32 -10.10 8.88 37.58
C PHE A 32 -10.17 8.54 39.06
N GLN A 33 -10.16 9.55 39.95
CA GLN A 33 -10.16 9.37 41.40
C GLN A 33 -11.31 8.50 41.91
N SER A 34 -12.47 8.52 41.25
CA SER A 34 -13.67 7.77 41.66
C SER A 34 -13.49 6.25 41.64
N PHE A 35 -12.54 5.72 40.87
CA PHE A 35 -12.24 4.29 40.82
C PHE A 35 -10.77 3.96 41.05
N ALA A 36 -9.87 4.96 41.10
CA ALA A 36 -8.45 4.76 41.34
C ALA A 36 -8.14 4.01 42.65
N GLY A 37 -8.90 4.25 43.72
CA GLY A 37 -8.69 3.57 45.02
C GLY A 37 -8.94 2.06 44.99
N ASN A 38 -9.66 1.54 44.00
CA ASN A 38 -9.94 0.10 43.82
C ASN A 38 -9.09 -0.53 42.72
N THR A 39 -8.06 0.17 42.24
CA THR A 39 -7.21 -0.28 41.12
C THR A 39 -5.76 0.04 41.39
N THR A 40 -4.86 -0.86 41.00
CA THR A 40 -3.42 -0.60 41.05
C THR A 40 -2.94 0.15 39.80
N ARG A 41 -3.51 -0.19 38.62
CA ARG A 41 -3.13 0.42 37.35
C ARG A 41 -4.35 0.68 36.48
N ILE A 42 -4.34 1.82 35.81
CA ILE A 42 -5.41 2.26 34.90
C ILE A 42 -4.80 2.49 33.52
N ALA A 43 -5.37 1.82 32.53
CA ALA A 43 -5.12 2.11 31.13
C ALA A 43 -6.44 2.48 30.44
N TYR A 44 -6.39 3.46 29.55
CA TYR A 44 -7.59 3.96 28.88
C TYR A 44 -7.33 4.26 27.40
N ARG A 45 -8.35 4.05 26.58
CA ARG A 45 -8.39 4.40 25.18
C ARG A 45 -9.53 5.38 24.98
N GLN A 46 -9.21 6.66 24.82
CA GLN A 46 -10.23 7.69 24.58
C GLN A 46 -10.56 7.90 23.09
N GLN A 47 -9.63 7.54 22.19
CA GLN A 47 -9.73 7.87 20.76
C GLN A 47 -10.13 6.66 19.90
N GLY A 48 -11.16 6.84 19.07
CA GLY A 48 -11.67 5.85 18.12
C GLY A 48 -13.17 5.58 18.30
N ALA A 49 -13.72 4.68 17.49
CA ALA A 49 -15.13 4.31 17.54
C ALA A 49 -15.53 3.54 18.82
N THR A 50 -14.56 2.98 19.54
CA THR A 50 -14.73 2.16 20.74
C THR A 50 -13.75 2.58 21.84
N PRO A 51 -14.04 3.67 22.57
CA PRO A 51 -13.26 4.04 23.75
C PRO A 51 -13.41 2.97 24.83
N ALA A 52 -12.37 2.76 25.62
CA ALA A 52 -12.39 1.68 26.60
C ALA A 52 -11.49 1.95 27.80
N PHE A 53 -11.86 1.37 28.95
CA PHE A 53 -11.02 1.26 30.13
C PHE A 53 -10.52 -0.17 30.30
N LEU A 54 -9.27 -0.29 30.73
CA LEU A 54 -8.64 -1.49 31.22
C LEU A 54 -8.05 -1.18 32.59
N LEU A 55 -8.64 -1.76 33.62
CA LEU A 55 -8.29 -1.53 35.02
C LEU A 55 -7.67 -2.81 35.58
N PHE A 56 -6.64 -2.69 36.41
CA PHE A 56 -6.04 -3.81 37.13
C PHE A 56 -6.31 -3.64 38.61
N SER A 57 -6.94 -4.65 39.22
CA SER A 57 -7.33 -4.66 40.63
C SER A 57 -6.62 -5.80 41.34
N GLY A 58 -6.03 -5.52 42.50
CA GLY A 58 -5.25 -6.47 43.30
C GLY A 58 -6.04 -7.11 44.46
N PRO A 59 -5.36 -7.93 45.29
CA PRO A 59 -6.00 -8.54 46.46
C PRO A 59 -6.51 -7.47 47.44
N GLY A 60 -7.71 -7.67 47.96
CA GLY A 60 -8.37 -6.74 48.90
C GLY A 60 -9.00 -5.50 48.26
N GLN A 61 -8.83 -5.28 46.96
CA GLN A 61 -9.55 -4.25 46.21
C GLN A 61 -10.90 -4.77 45.72
N ASN A 62 -11.86 -3.88 45.49
CA ASN A 62 -13.19 -4.26 45.01
C ASN A 62 -13.31 -4.05 43.48
N PRO A 63 -13.10 -5.09 42.65
CA PRO A 63 -13.13 -4.95 41.19
C PRO A 63 -14.53 -4.63 40.66
N HIS A 64 -15.58 -5.03 41.36
CA HIS A 64 -16.95 -4.71 40.98
C HIS A 64 -17.26 -3.22 41.20
N ALA A 65 -16.85 -2.66 42.34
CA ALA A 65 -16.96 -1.22 42.60
C ALA A 65 -16.13 -0.41 41.59
N ALA A 66 -14.91 -0.86 41.26
CA ALA A 66 -14.08 -0.22 40.23
C ALA A 66 -14.78 -0.24 38.85
N ALA A 67 -15.34 -1.38 38.46
CA ALA A 67 -16.03 -1.53 37.18
C ALA A 67 -17.26 -0.62 37.09
N MET A 68 -18.08 -0.57 38.15
CA MET A 68 -19.26 0.29 38.23
C MET A 68 -18.89 1.77 38.17
N ALA A 69 -17.95 2.22 39.00
CA ALA A 69 -17.53 3.61 39.03
C ALA A 69 -16.88 4.06 37.71
N ALA A 70 -16.06 3.22 37.08
CA ALA A 70 -15.50 3.50 35.77
C ALA A 70 -16.56 3.49 34.66
N ALA A 71 -17.55 2.60 34.74
CA ALA A 71 -18.66 2.58 33.81
C ALA A 71 -19.51 3.85 33.90
N THR A 72 -19.87 4.29 35.11
CA THR A 72 -20.58 5.56 35.35
C THR A 72 -19.77 6.76 34.86
N TRP A 73 -18.46 6.77 35.12
CA TRP A 73 -17.58 7.82 34.62
C TRP A 73 -17.54 7.84 33.08
N ALA A 74 -17.36 6.66 32.45
CA ALA A 74 -17.34 6.54 30.99
C ALA A 74 -18.67 6.95 30.36
N GLU A 75 -19.77 6.62 31.03
CA GLU A 75 -21.10 7.04 30.64
C GLU A 75 -21.23 8.57 30.63
N ALA A 76 -20.79 9.23 31.69
CA ALA A 76 -20.89 10.68 31.83
C ALA A 76 -19.93 11.45 30.90
N ASN A 77 -18.73 10.91 30.64
CA ASN A 77 -17.65 11.65 29.97
C ASN A 77 -17.39 11.25 28.51
N TRP A 78 -17.73 10.02 28.10
CA TRP A 78 -17.46 9.51 26.75
C TRP A 78 -18.71 9.19 25.94
N ARG A 79 -19.92 9.36 26.49
CA ARG A 79 -21.12 9.24 25.67
C ARG A 79 -21.14 10.32 24.59
N PRO A 80 -21.75 10.02 23.43
CA PRO A 80 -21.94 11.00 22.38
C PRO A 80 -22.69 12.24 22.84
N ASN A 81 -22.11 13.43 22.60
CA ASN A 81 -22.94 14.59 22.26
C ASN A 81 -23.78 14.23 21.01
N ALA A 82 -24.92 14.88 20.80
CA ALA A 82 -25.91 14.58 19.74
C ALA A 82 -25.34 14.39 18.31
N ILE A 83 -24.08 14.79 18.09
CA ILE A 83 -23.32 14.77 16.83
C ILE A 83 -22.57 13.43 16.59
N GLN A 84 -22.24 12.62 17.61
CA GLN A 84 -21.42 11.38 17.45
C GLN A 84 -22.15 10.08 17.84
N ARG A 85 -23.33 9.81 17.27
CA ARG A 85 -24.26 8.69 17.62
C ARG A 85 -23.69 7.26 17.76
N ARG A 86 -22.41 6.97 17.51
CA ARG A 86 -21.86 5.60 17.39
C ARG A 86 -20.82 5.19 18.43
N VAL A 87 -20.52 6.02 19.43
CA VAL A 87 -19.47 5.70 20.41
C VAL A 87 -20.07 4.91 21.59
N ARG A 88 -19.77 3.60 21.66
CA ARG A 88 -20.16 2.74 22.80
C ARG A 88 -18.90 2.39 23.60
N PRO A 89 -18.66 3.05 24.76
CA PRO A 89 -17.50 2.72 25.59
C PRO A 89 -17.60 1.33 26.21
N GLY A 90 -16.45 0.70 26.48
CA GLY A 90 -16.36 -0.56 27.23
C GLY A 90 -15.44 -0.46 28.45
N VAL A 91 -15.69 -1.26 29.48
CA VAL A 91 -14.86 -1.29 30.70
C VAL A 91 -14.47 -2.72 31.02
N VAL A 92 -13.17 -2.98 31.16
CA VAL A 92 -12.66 -4.27 31.62
C VAL A 92 -11.87 -4.05 32.90
N VAL A 93 -12.21 -4.81 33.94
CA VAL A 93 -11.43 -4.89 35.17
C VAL A 93 -10.79 -6.27 35.27
N VAL A 94 -9.47 -6.32 35.33
CA VAL A 94 -8.69 -7.54 35.53
C VAL A 94 -8.38 -7.62 37.02
N HIS A 95 -9.05 -8.51 37.72
CA HIS A 95 -8.78 -8.81 39.12
C HIS A 95 -7.69 -9.89 39.22
N VAL A 96 -6.58 -9.56 39.87
CA VAL A 96 -5.43 -10.44 40.07
C VAL A 96 -5.29 -10.71 41.57
N ALA A 97 -5.54 -11.95 41.97
CA ALA A 97 -5.43 -12.38 43.35
C ALA A 97 -5.22 -13.90 43.42
N PRO A 98 -4.78 -14.43 44.57
CA PRO A 98 -4.78 -15.87 44.82
C PRO A 98 -6.20 -16.45 44.69
N GLY A 99 -6.31 -17.73 44.31
CA GLY A 99 -7.59 -18.36 44.01
C GLY A 99 -8.68 -18.25 45.10
N ASN A 100 -8.29 -18.13 46.37
CA ASN A 100 -9.20 -17.96 47.51
C ASN A 100 -9.74 -16.54 47.70
N GLN A 101 -9.17 -15.55 47.02
CA GLN A 101 -9.54 -14.13 47.08
C GLN A 101 -10.10 -13.62 45.75
N LEU A 102 -10.12 -14.45 44.71
CA LEU A 102 -10.69 -14.09 43.42
C LEU A 102 -12.20 -13.92 43.49
N THR A 103 -12.68 -12.82 42.94
CA THR A 103 -14.10 -12.64 42.62
C THR A 103 -14.50 -13.56 41.47
N GLN A 104 -15.79 -13.84 41.34
CA GLN A 104 -16.29 -14.57 40.17
C GLN A 104 -16.11 -13.73 38.88
N PRO A 105 -15.57 -14.29 37.79
CA PRO A 105 -15.54 -13.60 36.51
C PRO A 105 -16.96 -13.46 35.97
N GLY A 106 -17.31 -12.29 35.46
CA GLY A 106 -18.67 -12.02 35.01
C GLY A 106 -18.81 -10.68 34.30
N THR A 107 -19.89 -10.53 33.54
CA THR A 107 -20.37 -9.22 33.13
C THR A 107 -20.95 -8.48 34.34
N VAL A 108 -20.74 -7.17 34.41
CA VAL A 108 -21.23 -6.35 35.51
C VAL A 108 -22.65 -5.88 35.17
N GLU A 109 -23.64 -6.46 35.84
CA GLU A 109 -25.04 -6.05 35.69
C GLU A 109 -25.27 -4.66 36.31
N GLY A 110 -26.17 -3.88 35.70
CA GLY A 110 -26.50 -2.52 36.17
C GLY A 110 -25.49 -1.43 35.81
N ALA A 111 -24.37 -1.76 35.14
CA ALA A 111 -23.40 -0.77 34.67
C ALA A 111 -23.97 0.07 33.51
N GLY A 112 -23.74 1.39 33.55
CA GLY A 112 -24.21 2.34 32.52
C GLY A 112 -23.61 2.12 31.12
N VAL A 113 -22.52 1.38 31.03
CA VAL A 113 -21.86 0.95 29.78
C VAL A 113 -21.43 -0.52 29.92
N PRO A 114 -21.25 -1.27 28.82
CA PRO A 114 -20.79 -2.67 28.90
C PRO A 114 -19.51 -2.80 29.72
N ALA A 115 -19.59 -3.52 30.83
CA ALA A 115 -18.46 -3.74 31.73
C ALA A 115 -18.31 -5.21 32.09
N SER A 116 -17.07 -5.67 32.23
CA SER A 116 -16.75 -7.05 32.59
C SER A 116 -15.60 -7.14 33.57
N ILE A 117 -15.66 -8.14 34.44
CA ILE A 117 -14.60 -8.53 35.35
C ILE A 117 -13.95 -9.79 34.79
N TRP A 118 -12.66 -9.69 34.47
CA TRP A 118 -11.78 -10.81 34.17
C TRP A 118 -10.97 -11.13 35.42
N THR A 119 -10.66 -12.39 35.63
CA THR A 119 -9.94 -12.85 36.82
C THR A 119 -8.66 -13.53 36.40
N VAL A 120 -7.60 -13.34 37.18
CA VAL A 120 -6.31 -13.99 36.99
C VAL A 120 -5.85 -14.51 38.33
N ASP A 121 -5.78 -15.83 38.44
CA ASP A 121 -5.20 -16.49 39.60
C ASP A 121 -3.68 -16.24 39.61
N SER A 122 -3.18 -15.54 40.62
CA SER A 122 -1.75 -15.23 40.76
C SER A 122 -0.89 -16.48 41.00
N ASP A 123 -1.47 -17.55 41.55
CA ASP A 123 -0.74 -18.75 41.93
C ASP A 123 -0.72 -19.76 40.78
N THR A 124 -1.84 -19.89 40.06
CA THR A 124 -1.99 -20.86 38.96
C THR A 124 -1.97 -20.26 37.56
N GLY A 125 -1.97 -18.92 37.45
CA GLY A 125 -1.96 -18.18 36.17
C GLY A 125 -3.21 -18.41 35.33
N ARG A 126 -4.25 -19.03 35.90
CA ARG A 126 -5.52 -19.29 35.22
C ARG A 126 -6.27 -17.98 35.03
N VAL A 127 -6.65 -17.71 33.79
CA VAL A 127 -7.40 -16.50 33.42
C VAL A 127 -8.86 -16.85 33.14
N GLY A 128 -9.76 -16.36 33.99
CA GLY A 128 -11.19 -16.38 33.79
C GLY A 128 -11.64 -15.15 33.02
N VAL A 129 -12.27 -15.35 31.87
CA VAL A 129 -12.74 -14.25 31.01
C VAL A 129 -14.23 -14.41 30.83
N ALA A 130 -14.99 -13.39 31.20
CA ALA A 130 -16.42 -13.33 30.97
C ALA A 130 -16.74 -12.03 30.22
N GLY A 131 -17.24 -12.15 28.99
CA GLY A 131 -17.59 -11.01 28.15
C GLY A 131 -16.38 -10.26 27.55
N THR A 132 -16.65 -9.55 26.45
CA THR A 132 -15.67 -8.72 25.73
C THR A 132 -16.31 -7.37 25.40
N PRO A 133 -16.32 -6.42 26.35
CA PRO A 133 -16.83 -5.07 26.12
C PRO A 133 -16.17 -4.40 24.90
N PRO A 134 -16.88 -3.48 24.21
CA PRO A 134 -16.32 -2.81 23.04
C PRO A 134 -14.98 -2.14 23.35
N GLY A 135 -13.98 -2.39 22.50
CA GLY A 135 -12.65 -1.80 22.65
C GLY A 135 -11.73 -2.51 23.65
N SER A 136 -12.18 -3.59 24.32
CA SER A 136 -11.35 -4.41 25.19
C SER A 136 -10.13 -4.98 24.45
N PRO A 137 -8.97 -5.15 25.12
CA PRO A 137 -7.84 -5.87 24.55
C PRO A 137 -8.19 -7.34 24.29
N SER A 138 -7.32 -8.07 23.60
CA SER A 138 -7.47 -9.51 23.49
C SER A 138 -7.22 -10.17 24.85
N ALA A 139 -8.16 -10.99 25.30
CA ALA A 139 -7.96 -11.87 26.45
C ALA A 139 -6.71 -12.78 26.30
N GLY A 140 -6.32 -13.08 25.06
CA GLY A 140 -5.11 -13.84 24.77
C GLY A 140 -3.83 -13.14 25.22
N ASP A 141 -3.80 -11.81 25.26
CA ASP A 141 -2.62 -11.05 25.72
C ASP A 141 -2.46 -11.16 27.24
N VAL A 142 -3.57 -11.12 27.98
CA VAL A 142 -3.59 -11.34 29.44
C VAL A 142 -3.23 -12.79 29.78
N LYS A 143 -3.80 -13.76 29.07
CA LYS A 143 -3.47 -15.20 29.19
C LYS A 143 -1.98 -15.47 28.96
N ARG A 144 -1.42 -14.88 27.92
CA ARG A 144 0.00 -15.04 27.59
C ARG A 144 0.88 -14.38 28.65
N ALA A 145 0.54 -13.17 29.11
CA ALA A 145 1.29 -12.50 30.17
C ALA A 145 1.31 -13.31 31.47
N ALA A 146 0.16 -13.82 31.92
CA ALA A 146 0.07 -14.67 33.11
C ALA A 146 0.90 -15.96 32.97
N ALA A 147 0.82 -16.62 31.82
CA ALA A 147 1.59 -17.83 31.54
C ALA A 147 3.10 -17.58 31.47
N ASP A 148 3.53 -16.47 30.88
CA ASP A 148 4.93 -16.08 30.78
C ASP A 148 5.50 -15.78 32.18
N LEU A 149 4.76 -15.03 33.02
CA LEU A 149 5.16 -14.72 34.40
C LEU A 149 5.29 -15.98 35.26
N LEU A 150 4.37 -16.93 35.15
CA LEU A 150 4.47 -18.20 35.86
C LEU A 150 5.72 -19.00 35.50
N LYS A 151 6.12 -18.95 34.22
CA LYS A 151 7.34 -19.59 33.72
C LYS A 151 8.62 -18.86 34.16
N GLY A 152 8.51 -17.78 34.93
CA GLY A 152 9.64 -17.00 35.43
C GLY A 152 10.16 -15.97 34.42
N ALA A 153 9.34 -15.53 33.47
CA ALA A 153 9.72 -14.41 32.61
C ALA A 153 9.98 -13.16 33.47
N THR A 154 11.00 -12.40 33.08
CA THR A 154 11.33 -11.14 33.74
C THR A 154 10.18 -10.14 33.59
N VAL A 155 9.73 -9.57 34.71
CA VAL A 155 8.70 -8.53 34.71
C VAL A 155 9.25 -7.28 34.03
N PRO A 156 8.53 -6.71 33.04
CA PRO A 156 8.98 -5.48 32.40
C PRO A 156 9.17 -4.33 33.37
N SER A 157 10.17 -3.50 33.11
CA SER A 157 10.42 -2.32 33.94
C SER A 157 9.38 -1.22 33.69
N LEU A 158 9.24 -0.28 34.63
CA LEU A 158 8.41 0.92 34.40
C LEU A 158 8.94 1.76 33.24
N GLY A 159 10.25 1.74 32.97
CA GLY A 159 10.86 2.43 31.83
C GLY A 159 10.48 1.80 30.49
N GLU A 160 10.37 0.47 30.41
CA GLU A 160 9.86 -0.23 29.22
C GLU A 160 8.38 0.06 28.98
N LEU A 161 7.61 0.22 30.06
CA LEU A 161 6.21 0.59 30.00
C LEU A 161 6.03 2.06 29.53
N ASP A 162 6.85 3.01 30.00
CA ASP A 162 6.89 4.39 29.48
C ASP A 162 7.31 4.41 28.00
N LEU A 163 8.31 3.61 27.61
CA LEU A 163 8.72 3.49 26.20
C LEU A 163 7.60 2.93 25.32
N ALA A 164 6.84 1.95 25.80
CA ALA A 164 5.67 1.42 25.11
C ALA A 164 4.56 2.49 24.96
N GLU A 165 4.34 3.32 25.97
CA GLU A 165 3.40 4.46 25.90
C GLU A 165 3.91 5.57 24.96
N ARG A 166 5.19 5.94 25.03
CA ARG A 166 5.81 6.90 24.11
C ARG A 166 5.72 6.44 22.67
N ASN A 167 5.85 5.14 22.40
CA ASN A 167 5.62 4.59 21.06
C ASN A 167 4.19 4.83 20.59
N VAL A 168 3.17 4.77 21.46
CA VAL A 168 1.79 5.17 21.12
C VAL A 168 1.69 6.66 20.80
N MET A 169 2.44 7.51 21.51
CA MET A 169 2.50 8.96 21.22
C MET A 169 3.31 9.28 19.95
N GLN A 170 4.34 8.50 19.64
CA GLN A 170 5.13 8.66 18.42
C GLN A 170 4.36 8.17 17.19
N VAL A 171 3.54 7.12 17.30
CA VAL A 171 2.58 6.75 16.24
C VAL A 171 1.62 7.91 15.90
N ARG A 172 1.40 8.83 16.84
CA ARG A 172 0.64 10.08 16.64
C ARG A 172 1.40 11.14 15.83
N THR A 173 2.73 11.11 15.85
CA THR A 173 3.61 11.98 15.04
C THR A 173 4.14 11.28 13.78
N VAL A 174 3.90 9.96 13.62
CA VAL A 174 3.91 9.29 12.31
C VAL A 174 2.63 9.61 11.53
N GLY A 175 2.20 10.87 11.58
CA GLY A 175 1.46 11.44 10.47
C GLY A 175 2.47 11.58 9.35
N VAL A 176 2.41 10.68 8.35
CA VAL A 176 2.95 11.03 7.03
C VAL A 176 2.34 12.41 6.69
N PRO A 177 3.14 13.43 6.33
CA PRO A 177 2.62 14.75 6.01
C PRO A 177 1.53 14.56 4.96
N ARG A 178 0.27 14.91 5.27
CA ARG A 178 -0.90 14.60 4.43
C ARG A 178 -0.75 15.05 2.98
N ILE A 179 0.07 16.07 2.75
CA ILE A 179 0.34 16.66 1.44
C ILE A 179 1.41 15.86 0.67
N VAL A 180 2.43 15.34 1.35
CA VAL A 180 3.51 14.55 0.72
C VAL A 180 3.08 13.09 0.52
N GLY A 181 2.36 12.51 1.48
CA GLY A 181 1.83 11.14 1.37
C GLY A 181 0.78 11.00 0.26
N GLY A 182 -0.09 12.00 0.08
CA GLY A 182 -1.11 12.00 -0.97
C GLY A 182 -0.49 12.07 -2.37
N ALA A 183 0.42 13.02 -2.61
CA ALA A 183 1.09 13.17 -3.89
C ALA A 183 1.99 11.98 -4.23
N VAL A 184 2.78 11.49 -3.27
CA VAL A 184 3.65 10.31 -3.47
C VAL A 184 2.82 9.05 -3.69
N SER A 185 1.70 8.87 -2.97
CA SER A 185 0.79 7.74 -3.20
C SER A 185 0.13 7.83 -4.57
N LEU A 186 -0.32 9.02 -4.97
CA LEU A 186 -0.91 9.23 -6.29
C LEU A 186 0.11 8.96 -7.39
N CYS A 187 1.35 9.43 -7.25
CA CYS A 187 2.43 9.15 -8.19
C CYS A 187 2.77 7.66 -8.24
N LEU A 188 2.86 6.96 -7.11
CA LEU A 188 3.09 5.52 -7.07
C LEU A 188 1.93 4.73 -7.69
N ILE A 189 0.69 5.17 -7.48
CA ILE A 189 -0.51 4.57 -8.09
C ILE A 189 -0.52 4.81 -9.60
N LEU A 190 -0.17 6.02 -10.07
CA LEU A 190 -0.08 6.35 -11.49
C LEU A 190 1.05 5.58 -12.18
N VAL A 191 2.21 5.44 -11.52
CA VAL A 191 3.32 4.58 -11.97
C VAL A 191 2.87 3.11 -11.98
N ALA A 192 2.12 2.66 -10.98
CA ALA A 192 1.58 1.30 -10.94
C ALA A 192 0.56 1.02 -12.04
N LEU A 193 -0.32 1.98 -12.32
CA LEU A 193 -1.26 1.90 -13.44
C LEU A 193 -0.53 1.90 -14.78
N ARG A 194 0.50 2.73 -14.94
CA ARG A 194 1.24 2.83 -16.20
C ARG A 194 2.12 1.62 -16.49
N PHE A 195 2.84 1.12 -15.48
CA PHE A 195 3.86 0.08 -15.65
C PHE A 195 3.43 -1.30 -15.13
N GLY A 196 2.57 -1.38 -14.12
CA GLY A 196 2.04 -2.64 -13.58
C GLY A 196 1.09 -3.35 -14.54
N LEU A 197 0.24 -2.61 -15.27
CA LEU A 197 -0.59 -3.19 -16.33
C LEU A 197 0.26 -3.74 -17.50
N GLY A 198 1.34 -3.05 -17.89
CA GLY A 198 2.29 -3.55 -18.88
C GLY A 198 3.12 -4.77 -18.42
N GLY A 199 3.47 -4.83 -17.13
CA GLY A 199 4.15 -5.97 -16.50
C GLY A 199 3.30 -7.24 -16.43
N VAL A 200 2.00 -7.10 -16.14
CA VAL A 200 1.07 -8.24 -16.08
C VAL A 200 0.80 -8.82 -17.47
N VAL A 201 0.77 -7.97 -18.51
CA VAL A 201 0.62 -8.43 -19.91
C VAL A 201 1.89 -9.12 -20.41
N SER A 202 3.08 -8.67 -20.01
CA SER A 202 4.36 -9.31 -20.37
C SER A 202 4.63 -10.66 -19.68
N LEU A 203 3.96 -10.95 -18.55
CA LEU A 203 3.96 -12.28 -17.92
C LEU A 203 3.36 -13.38 -18.81
N PHE A 204 2.46 -13.03 -19.73
CA PHE A 204 1.92 -13.98 -20.71
C PHE A 204 2.87 -14.27 -21.88
N ALA A 205 3.87 -13.41 -22.10
CA ALA A 205 4.89 -13.58 -23.13
C ALA A 205 6.16 -14.31 -22.63
N LEU A 206 6.26 -14.59 -21.31
CA LEU A 206 7.38 -15.29 -20.66
C LEU A 206 7.83 -16.57 -21.37
N PRO A 207 6.91 -17.50 -21.74
CA PRO A 207 7.33 -18.79 -22.28
C PRO A 207 8.07 -18.64 -23.61
N GLY A 208 7.68 -17.67 -24.45
CA GLY A 208 8.33 -17.38 -25.72
C GLY A 208 9.66 -16.61 -25.57
N ALA A 209 9.78 -15.75 -24.56
CA ALA A 209 11.01 -15.01 -24.27
C ALA A 209 12.12 -15.91 -23.71
N ILE A 210 11.77 -16.88 -22.85
CA ILE A 210 12.72 -17.86 -22.30
C ILE A 210 13.17 -18.85 -23.38
N ALA A 211 12.26 -19.27 -24.26
CA ALA A 211 12.58 -20.17 -25.38
C ALA A 211 13.49 -19.52 -26.45
N SER A 212 13.46 -18.19 -26.60
CA SER A 212 14.25 -17.44 -27.60
C SER A 212 15.63 -16.98 -27.13
N GLY A 213 16.01 -17.21 -25.86
CA GLY A 213 17.32 -16.83 -25.34
C GLY A 213 17.59 -15.31 -25.29
N ASN A 214 16.55 -14.50 -25.45
CA ASN A 214 16.69 -13.05 -25.52
C ASN A 214 16.87 -12.45 -24.11
N MET A 215 18.14 -12.30 -23.70
CA MET A 215 18.54 -11.75 -22.40
C MET A 215 17.98 -10.34 -22.13
N ALA A 216 17.70 -9.54 -23.17
CA ALA A 216 17.10 -8.22 -23.02
C ALA A 216 15.61 -8.31 -22.63
N ALA A 217 14.88 -9.27 -23.18
CA ALA A 217 13.48 -9.53 -22.80
C ALA A 217 13.38 -10.06 -21.36
N VAL A 218 14.31 -10.93 -20.96
CA VAL A 218 14.43 -11.43 -19.57
C VAL A 218 14.78 -10.30 -18.60
N GLY A 219 15.69 -9.39 -18.98
CA GLY A 219 16.05 -8.22 -18.20
C GLY A 219 14.88 -7.24 -18.02
N SER A 220 14.14 -6.93 -19.08
CA SER A 220 12.93 -6.08 -19.04
C SER A 220 11.84 -6.66 -18.13
N LEU A 221 11.63 -7.98 -18.20
CA LEU A 221 10.70 -8.68 -17.35
C LEU A 221 11.11 -8.59 -15.88
N ALA A 222 12.38 -8.84 -15.57
CA ALA A 222 12.90 -8.74 -14.20
C ALA A 222 12.70 -7.33 -13.62
N VAL A 223 12.96 -6.28 -14.41
CA VAL A 223 12.70 -4.89 -14.03
C VAL A 223 11.20 -4.66 -13.78
N SER A 224 10.33 -5.17 -14.65
CA SER A 224 8.88 -5.03 -14.51
C SER A 224 8.33 -5.70 -13.25
N VAL A 225 8.83 -6.90 -12.91
CA VAL A 225 8.48 -7.61 -11.67
C VAL A 225 8.99 -6.87 -10.43
N LEU A 226 10.21 -6.32 -10.47
CA LEU A 226 10.76 -5.52 -9.38
C LEU A 226 9.97 -4.23 -9.14
N ILE A 227 9.53 -3.56 -10.21
CA ILE A 227 8.65 -2.39 -10.12
C ILE A 227 7.32 -2.78 -9.45
N LEU A 228 6.69 -3.88 -9.88
CA LEU A 228 5.44 -4.35 -9.29
C LEU A 228 5.59 -4.71 -7.81
N ALA A 229 6.65 -5.45 -7.46
CA ALA A 229 6.97 -5.79 -6.07
C ALA A 229 7.21 -4.53 -5.22
N GLY A 230 7.94 -3.56 -5.76
CA GLY A 230 8.20 -2.26 -5.14
C GLY A 230 6.92 -1.49 -4.86
N ILE A 231 5.99 -1.43 -5.82
CA ILE A 231 4.67 -0.80 -5.65
C ILE A 231 3.86 -1.48 -4.55
N ILE A 232 3.76 -2.82 -4.57
CA ILE A 232 3.01 -3.58 -3.55
C ILE A 232 3.59 -3.33 -2.16
N LEU A 233 4.92 -3.32 -2.05
CA LEU A 233 5.63 -2.99 -0.82
C LEU A 233 5.34 -1.55 -0.37
N GLY A 234 5.43 -0.58 -1.29
CA GLY A 234 5.16 0.83 -1.02
C GLY A 234 3.74 1.08 -0.52
N ILE A 235 2.74 0.52 -1.19
CA ILE A 235 1.33 0.58 -0.77
C ILE A 235 1.14 -0.13 0.57
N GLY A 236 1.74 -1.32 0.75
CA GLY A 236 1.66 -2.08 2.00
C GLY A 236 2.25 -1.35 3.20
N VAL A 237 3.39 -0.67 3.02
CA VAL A 237 4.03 0.17 4.04
C VAL A 237 3.19 1.43 4.30
N LEU A 238 2.70 2.09 3.25
CA LEU A 238 1.97 3.36 3.35
C LEU A 238 0.58 3.20 3.99
N LEU A 239 -0.14 2.13 3.65
CA LEU A 239 -1.41 1.75 4.27
C LEU A 239 -1.22 0.91 5.55
N ASN A 240 0.02 0.60 5.92
CA ASN A 240 0.39 -0.24 7.04
C ASN A 240 -0.36 -1.60 7.08
N ILE A 241 -0.56 -2.20 5.91
CA ILE A 241 -1.21 -3.51 5.78
C ILE A 241 -0.36 -4.54 6.53
N GLY A 242 -0.97 -5.26 7.47
CA GLY A 242 -0.28 -6.30 8.25
C GLY A 242 0.90 -5.80 9.11
N ASN A 243 0.96 -4.52 9.47
CA ASN A 243 2.08 -3.89 10.17
C ASN A 243 3.41 -3.90 9.39
N LEU A 244 3.36 -3.85 8.05
CA LEU A 244 4.55 -3.84 7.20
C LEU A 244 5.52 -2.71 7.50
N ALA A 245 5.03 -1.51 7.88
CA ALA A 245 5.89 -0.39 8.25
C ALA A 245 6.83 -0.70 9.42
N PHE A 246 6.46 -1.65 10.29
CA PHE A 246 7.29 -2.09 11.43
C PHE A 246 8.20 -3.28 11.10
N ARG A 247 7.99 -3.95 9.95
CA ARG A 247 8.75 -5.13 9.54
C ARG A 247 9.84 -4.82 8.52
N VAL A 248 9.72 -3.70 7.81
CA VAL A 248 10.71 -3.28 6.80
C VAL A 248 11.77 -2.40 7.45
N PRO A 249 13.07 -2.78 7.38
CA PRO A 249 14.17 -1.98 7.90
C PRO A 249 14.17 -0.55 7.34
N GLY A 250 14.51 0.43 8.17
CA GLY A 250 14.51 1.86 7.79
C GLY A 250 13.14 2.55 7.93
N PHE A 251 12.04 1.87 7.59
CA PHE A 251 10.68 2.37 7.80
C PHE A 251 10.19 2.18 9.23
N SER A 252 10.73 1.18 9.92
CA SER A 252 10.45 0.86 11.33
C SER A 252 11.15 1.80 12.33
N SER A 253 12.02 2.70 11.84
CA SER A 253 12.79 3.58 12.73
C SER A 253 11.90 4.59 13.46
N PRO A 254 12.08 4.76 14.78
CA PRO A 254 11.39 5.81 15.55
C PRO A 254 11.89 7.21 15.19
N VAL A 255 13.08 7.33 14.58
CA VAL A 255 13.70 8.61 14.21
C VAL A 255 13.22 9.05 12.82
N SER A 256 12.62 10.24 12.76
CA SER A 256 12.02 10.81 11.53
C SER A 256 13.03 10.96 10.39
N GLN A 257 14.27 11.33 10.69
CA GLN A 257 15.34 11.51 9.70
C GLN A 257 15.68 10.20 8.97
N THR A 258 15.87 9.10 9.71
CA THR A 258 16.09 7.77 9.12
C THR A 258 14.92 7.29 8.29
N ARG A 259 13.68 7.57 8.71
CA ARG A 259 12.48 7.20 7.95
C ARG A 259 12.35 8.01 6.66
N ASN A 260 12.65 9.31 6.70
CA ASN A 260 12.67 10.16 5.51
C ASN A 260 13.78 9.71 4.54
N LEU A 261 14.92 9.28 5.06
CA LEU A 261 16.02 8.73 4.25
C LEU A 261 15.63 7.38 3.62
N ALA A 262 14.90 6.53 4.34
CA ALA A 262 14.33 5.29 3.81
C ALA A 262 13.30 5.54 2.70
N TRP A 263 12.41 6.53 2.88
CA TRP A 263 11.48 6.96 1.83
C TRP A 263 12.22 7.55 0.63
N GLY A 264 13.23 8.39 0.86
CA GLY A 264 14.05 8.97 -0.20
C GLY A 264 14.81 7.91 -1.02
N ALA A 265 15.41 6.94 -0.34
CA ALA A 265 16.10 5.81 -0.97
C ALA A 265 15.13 4.93 -1.77
N TYR A 266 13.95 4.63 -1.21
CA TYR A 266 12.91 3.88 -1.90
C TYR A 266 12.45 4.60 -3.18
N VAL A 267 12.18 5.91 -3.11
CA VAL A 267 11.78 6.69 -4.30
C VAL A 267 12.91 6.71 -5.33
N ALA A 268 14.16 6.89 -4.92
CA ALA A 268 15.30 6.88 -5.84
C ALA A 268 15.45 5.52 -6.56
N VAL A 269 15.28 4.40 -5.85
CA VAL A 269 15.29 3.05 -6.45
C VAL A 269 14.13 2.88 -7.42
N MET A 270 12.92 3.30 -7.06
CA MET A 270 11.75 3.20 -7.95
C MET A 270 11.92 4.05 -9.22
N VAL A 271 12.46 5.26 -9.09
CA VAL A 271 12.79 6.12 -10.25
C VAL A 271 13.87 5.47 -11.11
N GLY A 272 14.92 4.91 -10.51
CA GLY A 272 15.98 4.19 -11.23
C GLY A 272 15.45 2.97 -12.00
N LEU A 273 14.54 2.20 -11.40
CA LEU A 273 13.89 1.05 -12.07
C LEU A 273 13.01 1.49 -13.25
N VAL A 274 12.23 2.57 -13.09
CA VAL A 274 11.41 3.12 -14.18
C VAL A 274 12.29 3.66 -15.32
N LEU A 275 13.37 4.36 -15.00
CA LEU A 275 14.34 4.82 -16.00
C LEU A 275 15.05 3.66 -16.69
N ALA A 276 15.40 2.60 -15.97
CA ALA A 276 15.99 1.38 -16.56
C ALA A 276 15.01 0.68 -17.52
N GLN A 277 13.70 0.76 -17.27
CA GLN A 277 12.68 0.27 -18.19
C GLN A 277 12.55 1.15 -19.44
N GLY A 278 12.69 2.48 -19.30
CA GLY A 278 12.68 3.44 -20.42
C GLY A 278 14.00 3.50 -21.21
N ALA A 279 15.12 3.10 -20.60
CA ALA A 279 16.44 3.02 -21.23
C ALA A 279 16.67 1.71 -22.01
N MET A 280 15.65 0.84 -22.11
CA MET A 280 15.62 -0.28 -23.04
C MET A 280 14.70 0.10 -24.22
N PRO A 281 15.22 0.63 -25.34
CA PRO A 281 14.39 1.11 -26.46
C PRO A 281 13.67 0.01 -27.25
N GLY A 282 13.61 -1.23 -26.75
CA GLY A 282 13.22 -2.41 -27.54
C GLY A 282 11.93 -3.12 -27.16
N VAL A 283 11.18 -2.69 -26.14
CA VAL A 283 10.08 -3.54 -25.58
C VAL A 283 8.69 -2.91 -25.62
N GLN A 284 8.52 -1.71 -26.18
CA GLN A 284 7.17 -1.12 -26.32
C GLN A 284 6.43 -1.47 -27.62
N ASN A 285 7.06 -2.22 -28.54
CA ASN A 285 6.39 -2.76 -29.73
C ASN A 285 6.42 -4.30 -29.72
N PRO A 286 5.38 -4.99 -29.22
CA PRO A 286 5.32 -6.45 -29.24
C PRO A 286 5.19 -7.05 -30.66
N ALA A 287 5.20 -6.22 -31.71
CA ALA A 287 5.15 -6.68 -33.11
C ALA A 287 6.53 -6.92 -33.75
N ASN A 288 7.64 -6.51 -33.15
CA ASN A 288 8.94 -6.57 -33.85
C ASN A 288 10.01 -7.32 -33.07
N VAL A 289 10.09 -8.62 -33.33
CA VAL A 289 11.23 -9.46 -32.93
C VAL A 289 12.40 -9.14 -33.89
N GLY A 290 13.23 -8.16 -33.53
CA GLY A 290 14.52 -7.89 -34.17
C GLY A 290 14.77 -6.41 -34.52
N ALA A 291 15.41 -5.67 -33.62
CA ALA A 291 15.63 -4.22 -33.77
C ALA A 291 17.12 -3.85 -33.61
N GLY A 292 17.97 -4.35 -34.50
CA GLY A 292 19.23 -3.67 -34.82
C GLY A 292 18.92 -2.37 -35.58
N GLN A 293 19.87 -1.45 -35.64
CA GLN A 293 19.75 -0.13 -36.31
C GLN A 293 19.16 -0.17 -37.74
N THR A 294 19.14 -1.33 -38.39
CA THR A 294 18.47 -1.61 -39.67
C THR A 294 16.96 -1.42 -39.67
N GLN A 295 16.27 -1.48 -38.51
CA GLN A 295 14.81 -1.43 -38.46
C GLN A 295 14.21 -0.04 -38.74
N TYR A 296 14.99 1.03 -38.53
CA TYR A 296 14.56 2.39 -38.83
C TYR A 296 15.02 2.87 -40.21
N VAL A 297 15.78 2.03 -40.92
CA VAL A 297 16.19 2.29 -42.32
C VAL A 297 15.12 1.81 -43.28
N HIS A 298 14.44 0.69 -42.98
CA HIS A 298 13.35 0.15 -43.78
C HIS A 298 12.14 -0.12 -42.90
N VAL A 299 11.16 0.79 -42.91
CA VAL A 299 9.96 0.71 -42.06
C VAL A 299 8.76 0.31 -42.89
N THR A 300 7.92 -0.58 -42.39
CA THR A 300 6.63 -0.91 -43.02
C THR A 300 5.49 -0.60 -42.06
N ALA A 301 4.50 0.14 -42.54
CA ALA A 301 3.26 0.45 -41.84
C ALA A 301 2.08 -0.19 -42.58
N THR A 302 1.11 -0.70 -41.85
CA THR A 302 -0.07 -1.38 -42.40
C THR A 302 -1.36 -0.74 -41.92
N THR A 303 -2.52 -1.27 -42.33
CA THR A 303 -3.83 -0.76 -41.89
C THR A 303 -4.04 -0.75 -40.37
N SER A 304 -3.29 -1.55 -39.59
CA SER A 304 -3.36 -1.53 -38.12
C SER A 304 -2.70 -0.33 -37.48
N ASP A 305 -1.89 0.42 -38.24
CA ASP A 305 -1.10 1.55 -37.75
C ASP A 305 -1.81 2.89 -37.97
N ASP A 306 -3.09 2.86 -38.31
CA ASP A 306 -3.91 4.06 -38.52
C ASP A 306 -4.05 4.87 -37.21
N GLY A 307 -3.82 6.17 -37.30
CA GLY A 307 -3.78 7.11 -36.18
C GLY A 307 -2.53 6.99 -35.29
N SER A 308 -1.56 6.15 -35.64
CA SER A 308 -0.36 5.89 -34.83
C SER A 308 0.83 6.81 -35.20
N GLU A 309 1.93 6.63 -34.47
CA GLU A 309 3.19 7.33 -34.71
C GLU A 309 4.32 6.32 -35.01
N THR A 310 5.15 6.62 -36.00
CA THR A 310 6.31 5.79 -36.38
C THR A 310 7.59 6.62 -36.52
N PHE A 311 8.74 5.94 -36.56
CA PHE A 311 10.06 6.55 -36.64
C PHE A 311 10.87 5.98 -37.81
N VAL A 312 11.51 6.85 -38.59
CA VAL A 312 12.35 6.50 -39.75
C VAL A 312 13.67 7.29 -39.65
N ASN A 313 14.80 6.70 -40.04
CA ASN A 313 16.08 7.41 -40.12
C ASN A 313 16.16 8.24 -41.40
N THR A 314 16.87 9.37 -41.35
CA THR A 314 17.25 10.11 -42.58
C THR A 314 18.00 9.16 -43.53
N GLY A 315 17.58 9.10 -44.79
CA GLY A 315 18.09 8.18 -45.81
C GLY A 315 17.43 6.79 -45.84
N GLY A 316 16.47 6.52 -44.94
CA GLY A 316 15.64 5.31 -44.95
C GLY A 316 14.36 5.45 -45.78
N ASP A 317 13.63 4.34 -45.93
CA ASP A 317 12.32 4.29 -46.58
C ASP A 317 11.20 3.80 -45.63
N LEU A 318 10.00 4.28 -45.93
CA LEU A 318 8.74 3.88 -45.31
C LEU A 318 7.85 3.29 -46.39
N THR A 319 7.49 2.02 -46.25
CA THR A 319 6.47 1.37 -47.06
C THR A 319 5.14 1.39 -46.31
N VAL A 320 4.09 1.95 -46.90
CA VAL A 320 2.72 1.90 -46.37
C VAL A 320 1.94 0.89 -47.19
N ASP A 321 1.50 -0.20 -46.56
CA ASP A 321 0.75 -1.29 -47.18
C ASP A 321 -0.69 -1.32 -46.65
N LEU A 322 -1.63 -0.85 -47.48
CA LEU A 322 -3.05 -0.82 -47.15
C LEU A 322 -3.82 -2.01 -47.75
N SER A 323 -3.14 -3.09 -48.14
CA SER A 323 -3.77 -4.31 -48.68
C SER A 323 -4.79 -4.96 -47.74
N GLY A 324 -4.79 -4.57 -46.45
CA GLY A 324 -5.82 -4.95 -45.49
C GLY A 324 -7.19 -4.28 -45.72
N TRP A 325 -7.28 -3.24 -46.56
CA TRP A 325 -8.56 -2.68 -46.99
C TRP A 325 -9.28 -3.61 -47.98
N PRO A 326 -10.62 -3.54 -48.09
CA PRO A 326 -11.34 -4.32 -49.10
C PRO A 326 -10.82 -4.03 -50.50
N SER A 327 -10.64 -5.05 -51.34
CA SER A 327 -10.07 -4.89 -52.70
C SER A 327 -10.92 -4.02 -53.63
N THR A 328 -12.19 -3.81 -53.30
CA THR A 328 -13.08 -2.86 -53.98
C THR A 328 -12.68 -1.40 -53.77
N GLU A 329 -11.91 -1.10 -52.73
CA GLU A 329 -11.48 0.26 -52.35
C GLU A 329 -10.07 0.60 -52.84
N TRP A 330 -9.34 -0.38 -53.38
CA TRP A 330 -7.97 -0.21 -53.86
C TRP A 330 -7.84 0.69 -55.10
N PRO A 331 -8.76 0.62 -56.09
CA PRO A 331 -8.67 1.49 -57.26
C PRO A 331 -8.77 2.96 -56.87
N GLY A 332 -7.76 3.74 -57.24
CA GLY A 332 -7.74 5.19 -57.02
C GLY A 332 -7.39 5.65 -55.61
N VAL A 333 -6.82 4.79 -54.75
CA VAL A 333 -6.26 5.22 -53.45
C VAL A 333 -5.18 6.28 -53.66
N GLN A 334 -5.34 7.43 -52.99
CA GLN A 334 -4.37 8.53 -53.07
C GLN A 334 -3.54 8.60 -51.80
N PHE A 335 -2.22 8.59 -51.95
CA PHE A 335 -1.27 8.82 -50.87
C PHE A 335 -0.76 10.27 -50.91
N LYS A 336 -0.71 10.91 -49.75
CA LYS A 336 -0.23 12.28 -49.57
C LYS A 336 0.70 12.35 -48.38
N THR A 337 1.64 13.28 -48.44
CA THR A 337 2.51 13.62 -47.33
C THR A 337 2.36 15.09 -46.97
N SER A 338 2.30 15.42 -45.68
CA SER A 338 2.16 16.81 -45.23
C SER A 338 3.44 17.62 -45.37
N ASN A 339 4.60 16.96 -45.47
CA ASN A 339 5.89 17.61 -45.63
C ASN A 339 6.80 16.82 -46.58
N PRO A 340 6.70 17.06 -47.91
CA PRO A 340 7.50 16.38 -48.92
C PRO A 340 9.01 16.58 -48.77
N SER A 341 9.42 17.67 -48.13
CA SER A 341 10.84 17.97 -47.89
C SER A 341 11.45 17.07 -46.81
N VAL A 342 10.63 16.51 -45.91
CA VAL A 342 11.05 15.58 -44.84
C VAL A 342 10.86 14.15 -45.29
N LEU A 343 9.73 13.85 -45.94
CA LEU A 343 9.37 12.52 -46.40
C LEU A 343 8.67 12.65 -47.76
N SER A 344 9.27 12.15 -48.84
CA SER A 344 8.67 12.21 -50.19
C SER A 344 8.03 10.88 -50.56
N LEU A 345 6.98 10.91 -51.38
CA LEU A 345 6.41 9.72 -52.01
C LEU A 345 7.21 9.38 -53.27
N ASP A 346 7.76 8.17 -53.37
CA ASP A 346 8.63 7.77 -54.50
C ASP A 346 7.90 6.90 -55.52
N VAL A 347 6.97 6.06 -55.05
CA VAL A 347 6.19 5.15 -55.90
C VAL A 347 4.72 5.28 -55.57
N LEU A 348 3.93 5.73 -56.56
CA LEU A 348 2.47 5.59 -56.52
C LEU A 348 2.11 4.15 -56.89
N PRO A 349 1.16 3.51 -56.18
CA PRO A 349 0.63 2.22 -56.62
C PRO A 349 0.02 2.35 -58.01
N GLY A 350 0.16 1.30 -58.83
CA GLY A 350 -0.51 1.22 -60.12
C GLY A 350 -2.03 1.30 -59.95
N SER A 351 -2.75 1.83 -60.94
CA SER A 351 -4.18 2.17 -60.89
C SER A 351 -5.11 1.04 -60.41
N ASP A 352 -4.70 -0.22 -60.58
CA ASP A 352 -5.47 -1.42 -60.23
C ASP A 352 -4.68 -2.39 -59.31
N GLY A 353 -3.57 -1.90 -58.74
CA GLY A 353 -2.69 -2.68 -57.87
C GLY A 353 -3.08 -2.61 -56.39
N SER A 354 -2.45 -3.46 -55.59
CA SER A 354 -2.54 -3.36 -54.13
C SER A 354 -2.10 -1.96 -53.67
N PRO A 355 -2.81 -1.32 -52.71
CA PRO A 355 -2.56 0.06 -52.30
C PRO A 355 -1.32 0.12 -51.39
N VAL A 356 -0.16 -0.04 -52.03
CA VAL A 356 1.16 -0.01 -51.40
C VAL A 356 1.94 1.18 -51.93
N ALA A 357 2.37 2.06 -51.04
CA ALA A 357 3.15 3.25 -51.35
C ALA A 357 4.51 3.21 -50.66
N LYS A 358 5.55 3.73 -51.31
CA LYS A 358 6.88 3.87 -50.73
C LYS A 358 7.27 5.33 -50.61
N PHE A 359 7.83 5.68 -49.47
CA PHE A 359 8.29 7.02 -49.16
C PHE A 359 9.76 7.02 -48.73
N THR A 360 10.53 8.02 -49.14
CA THR A 360 11.93 8.20 -48.72
C THR A 360 12.06 9.36 -47.75
N ALA A 361 12.81 9.16 -46.66
CA ALA A 361 13.09 10.17 -45.66
C ALA A 361 14.36 10.96 -46.00
N HIS A 362 14.23 12.28 -46.20
CA HIS A 362 15.32 13.14 -46.71
C HIS A 362 16.06 13.92 -45.63
N GLN A 363 15.37 14.35 -44.59
CA GLN A 363 15.95 15.15 -43.51
C GLN A 363 15.18 14.97 -42.21
N ALA A 364 15.84 15.23 -41.09
CA ALA A 364 15.23 15.14 -39.77
C ALA A 364 14.04 16.10 -39.63
N GLY A 365 12.95 15.63 -39.05
CA GLY A 365 11.73 16.40 -38.92
C GLY A 365 10.50 15.55 -38.66
N VAL A 366 9.32 16.16 -38.78
CA VAL A 366 8.04 15.46 -38.64
C VAL A 366 7.25 15.62 -39.93
N SER A 367 6.73 14.51 -40.44
CA SER A 367 5.79 14.51 -41.55
C SER A 367 4.58 13.63 -41.20
N ARG A 368 3.50 13.80 -41.94
CA ARG A 368 2.29 12.98 -41.83
C ARG A 368 2.01 12.36 -43.17
N VAL A 369 1.72 11.07 -43.18
CA VAL A 369 1.24 10.35 -44.36
C VAL A 369 -0.27 10.19 -44.21
N ASP A 370 -0.99 10.65 -45.22
CA ASP A 370 -2.44 10.50 -45.32
C ASP A 370 -2.76 9.65 -46.56
N ALA A 371 -3.69 8.71 -46.45
CA ALA A 371 -4.23 8.00 -47.59
C ALA A 371 -5.76 7.95 -47.52
N ALA A 372 -6.42 7.97 -48.68
CA ALA A 372 -7.87 7.88 -48.77
C ALA A 372 -8.31 7.06 -49.99
N SER A 373 -9.39 6.28 -49.84
CA SER A 373 -10.09 5.64 -50.96
C SER A 373 -10.71 6.70 -51.88
N ALA A 374 -10.99 6.33 -53.14
CA ALA A 374 -11.53 7.25 -54.14
C ALA A 374 -12.90 7.84 -53.73
N ASP A 375 -13.70 7.09 -52.96
CA ASP A 375 -14.99 7.51 -52.44
C ASP A 375 -14.92 8.19 -51.05
N GLY A 376 -13.72 8.26 -50.46
CA GLY A 376 -13.45 8.88 -49.16
C GLY A 376 -13.97 8.11 -47.95
N ARG A 377 -14.47 6.87 -48.11
CA ARG A 377 -14.98 6.05 -46.99
C ARG A 377 -13.89 5.46 -46.12
N TYR A 378 -12.75 5.13 -46.72
CA TYR A 378 -11.58 4.63 -45.99
C TYR A 378 -10.50 5.70 -45.98
N THR A 379 -10.01 6.00 -44.78
CA THR A 379 -8.93 6.95 -44.56
C THR A 379 -7.86 6.29 -43.70
N PHE A 380 -6.62 6.67 -43.94
CA PHE A 380 -5.48 6.26 -43.14
C PHE A 380 -4.63 7.49 -42.83
N GLN A 381 -4.18 7.61 -41.59
CA GLN A 381 -3.32 8.69 -41.14
C GLN A 381 -2.19 8.14 -40.29
N LEU A 382 -0.94 8.47 -40.64
CA LEU A 382 0.25 8.05 -39.91
C LEU A 382 1.17 9.24 -39.67
N ARG A 383 1.58 9.47 -38.42
CA ARG A 383 2.60 10.47 -38.11
C ARG A 383 3.99 9.85 -38.14
N VAL A 384 4.91 10.46 -38.88
CA VAL A 384 6.26 9.95 -39.09
C VAL A 384 7.28 10.94 -38.51
N TYR A 385 8.09 10.47 -37.57
CA TYR A 385 9.25 11.19 -37.07
C TYR A 385 10.50 10.72 -37.81
N VAL A 386 11.15 11.65 -38.50
CA VAL A 386 12.43 11.39 -39.17
C VAL A 386 13.57 11.79 -38.24
N GLY A 387 14.35 10.82 -37.82
CA GLY A 387 15.55 11.01 -37.00
C GLY A 387 16.72 11.57 -37.80
N ALA A 388 17.60 12.31 -37.13
CA ALA A 388 18.90 12.69 -37.70
C ALA A 388 19.71 11.42 -38.03
N ALA A 389 20.47 11.46 -39.13
CA ALA A 389 21.43 10.40 -39.43
C ALA A 389 22.40 10.24 -38.24
N PRO A 390 22.78 9.01 -37.85
CA PRO A 390 23.75 8.78 -36.79
C PRO A 390 25.13 9.39 -37.09
#